data_AF-A0A0R3SE87-F1
#
_entry.id   AF-A0A0R3SE87-F1
#
_cell.length_a   1.000
_cell.length_b   1.000
_cell.length_c   1.000
_cell.angle_alpha   90.00
_cell.angle_beta   90.00
_cell.angle_gamma   90.00
#
_symmetry.space_group_name_H-M   'P 1'
#
loop_
_entity.id
_entity.type
_entity.pdbx_description
1 polymer ?
#
loop_
_entity_poly.entity_id
_entity_poly.type
_entity_poly.pdbx_seq_one_letter_code
_entity_poly.pdbx_strand_id
1 'polypeptide(L)'
;MIRSTNILSNIFILLPLLLPLFLVPISAYRFKFFDDEFKFSRPCKNNTYDPYTGNFRCTVKTGEECFQLCQQQGCFEWSFISFMASTDRIVRENHRCRCNPGTSICFYTYIPYYNRDYE
;
A
#
# COMPACT_ATOMS: atom_id res chain seq x y z
N MET A 1 6.43 -45.00 43.64
CA MET A 1 6.41 -45.47 42.24
C MET A 1 5.50 -44.53 41.46
N ILE A 2 6.03 -43.39 41.00
CA ILE A 2 5.23 -42.34 40.36
C ILE A 2 5.24 -42.56 38.85
N ARG A 3 4.03 -42.64 38.30
CA ARG A 3 3.65 -43.08 36.96
C ARG A 3 4.18 -42.11 35.89
N SER A 4 5.40 -42.37 35.42
CA SER A 4 6.12 -41.62 34.36
C SER A 4 5.54 -41.83 32.95
N THR A 5 4.23 -42.06 32.81
CA THR A 5 3.57 -42.30 31.52
C THR A 5 2.56 -41.22 31.14
N ASN A 6 2.15 -40.35 32.08
CA ASN A 6 1.13 -39.32 31.83
C ASN A 6 1.69 -38.02 31.21
N ILE A 7 2.98 -37.72 31.38
CA ILE A 7 3.57 -36.46 30.89
C ILE A 7 3.87 -36.56 29.39
N LEU A 8 4.37 -37.71 28.93
CA LEU A 8 4.69 -37.94 27.52
C LEU A 8 3.43 -37.94 26.65
N SER A 9 2.33 -38.52 27.12
CA SER A 9 1.06 -38.60 26.36
C SER A 9 0.47 -37.23 26.03
N ASN A 10 0.54 -36.26 26.95
CA ASN A 10 -0.01 -34.92 26.74
C ASN A 10 0.80 -34.08 25.74
N ILE A 11 2.12 -34.31 25.64
CA ILE A 11 2.98 -33.61 24.67
C ILE A 11 2.63 -34.02 23.24
N PHE A 12 2.31 -35.30 23.00
CA PHE A 12 1.93 -35.80 21.68
C PHE A 12 0.56 -35.32 21.19
N ILE A 13 -0.33 -34.88 22.10
CA ILE A 13 -1.66 -34.37 21.74
C ILE A 13 -1.63 -32.86 21.42
N LEU A 14 -0.75 -32.10 22.07
CA LEU A 14 -0.65 -30.64 21.87
C LEU A 14 0.18 -30.25 20.64
N LEU A 15 1.15 -31.08 20.24
CA LEU A 15 2.02 -30.82 19.09
C LEU A 15 1.29 -30.71 17.74
N PRO A 16 0.31 -31.58 17.39
CA PRO A 16 -0.44 -31.45 16.13
C PRO A 16 -1.45 -30.31 16.13
N LEU A 17 -1.88 -29.82 17.29
CA LEU A 17 -2.81 -28.69 17.41
C LEU A 17 -2.13 -27.33 17.19
N LEU A 18 -0.82 -27.23 17.44
CA LEU A 18 -0.02 -26.03 17.22
C LEU A 18 0.65 -26.00 15.83
N LEU A 19 0.77 -27.14 15.15
CA LEU A 19 1.32 -27.23 13.79
C LEU A 19 0.62 -26.36 12.73
N PRO A 20 -0.72 -26.19 12.71
CA PRO A 20 -1.37 -25.37 11.68
C PRO A 20 -1.11 -23.87 11.84
N LEU A 21 -0.60 -23.38 12.98
CA LEU A 21 -0.16 -21.99 13.14
C LEU A 21 1.18 -21.70 12.42
N PHE A 22 2.02 -22.72 12.23
CA PHE A 22 3.33 -22.58 11.58
C PHE A 22 3.30 -22.90 10.07
N LEU A 23 2.22 -23.51 9.59
CA LEU A 23 2.03 -23.87 8.19
C LEU A 23 1.19 -22.87 7.40
N VAL A 24 0.69 -21.79 8.01
CA VAL A 24 0.14 -20.68 7.23
C VAL A 24 1.34 -20.05 6.51
N PRO A 25 1.45 -20.19 5.19
CA PRO A 25 2.59 -19.63 4.50
C PRO A 25 2.47 -18.11 4.61
N ILE A 26 3.40 -17.48 5.32
CA ILE A 26 3.58 -16.02 5.35
C ILE A 26 3.66 -15.46 3.91
N SER A 27 3.98 -16.31 2.92
CA SER A 27 4.03 -15.96 1.50
C SER A 27 2.68 -15.61 0.86
N ALA A 28 1.54 -15.86 1.50
CA ALA A 28 0.24 -15.44 0.97
C ALA A 28 -0.02 -13.93 1.17
N TYR A 29 0.70 -13.27 2.07
CA TYR A 29 0.79 -11.80 2.08
C TYR A 29 1.81 -11.33 1.05
N ARG A 30 1.61 -11.69 -0.22
CA ARG A 30 2.11 -10.85 -1.32
C ARG A 30 1.31 -9.56 -1.27
N PHE A 31 1.75 -8.65 -0.42
CA PHE A 31 1.37 -7.26 -0.50
C PHE A 31 1.72 -6.78 -1.90
N LYS A 32 0.72 -6.73 -2.78
CA LYS A 32 0.78 -6.12 -4.11
C LYS A 32 0.89 -4.59 -3.94
N PHE A 33 1.93 -4.14 -3.24
CA PHE A 33 2.21 -2.71 -3.04
C PHE A 33 2.89 -2.08 -4.25
N PHE A 34 3.49 -2.90 -5.12
CA PHE A 34 4.21 -2.47 -6.29
C PHE A 34 3.81 -3.39 -7.44
N ASP A 35 2.80 -2.97 -8.21
CA ASP A 35 2.55 -3.54 -9.53
C ASP A 35 3.72 -3.06 -10.40
N ASP A 36 4.72 -3.93 -10.64
CA ASP A 36 5.89 -3.60 -11.47
C ASP A 36 5.52 -3.21 -12.91
N GLU A 37 4.27 -3.47 -13.32
CA GLU A 37 3.73 -3.08 -14.62
C GLU A 37 3.03 -1.71 -14.64
N PHE A 38 2.74 -1.09 -13.49
CA PHE A 38 2.02 0.18 -13.49
C PHE A 38 2.95 1.34 -13.88
N LYS A 39 2.69 1.90 -15.06
CA LYS A 39 3.36 3.10 -15.57
C LYS A 39 2.48 4.34 -15.36
N PHE A 40 3.11 5.43 -14.95
CA PHE A 40 2.48 6.73 -14.79
C PHE A 40 2.72 7.57 -16.04
N SER A 41 1.64 8.19 -16.52
CA SER A 41 1.67 9.11 -17.65
C SER A 41 1.94 10.56 -17.23
N ARG A 42 2.30 11.41 -18.19
CA ARG A 42 2.33 12.88 -17.99
C ARG A 42 0.97 13.40 -17.48
N PRO A 43 0.92 14.61 -16.88
CA PRO A 43 -0.33 15.17 -16.39
C PRO A 43 -1.39 15.16 -17.49
N CYS A 44 -2.59 14.65 -17.17
CA CYS A 44 -3.65 14.41 -18.13
C CYS A 44 -4.99 14.95 -17.59
N LYS A 45 -5.92 15.30 -18.49
CA LYS A 45 -7.22 15.87 -18.09
C LYS A 45 -8.12 14.89 -17.34
N ASN A 46 -8.03 13.59 -17.66
CA ASN A 46 -8.84 12.55 -17.04
C ASN A 46 -7.94 11.60 -16.25
N ASN A 47 -7.51 12.05 -15.08
CA ASN A 47 -6.62 11.27 -14.23
C ASN A 47 -7.40 10.15 -13.52
N THR A 48 -7.60 9.03 -14.22
CA THR A 48 -8.43 7.92 -13.74
C THR A 48 -7.84 7.30 -12.47
N TYR A 49 -8.70 7.12 -11.47
CA TYR A 49 -8.41 6.42 -10.23
C TYR A 49 -8.65 4.90 -10.39
N ASP A 50 -7.70 4.10 -9.94
CA ASP A 50 -7.83 2.64 -9.82
C ASP A 50 -8.21 2.26 -8.38
N PRO A 51 -9.44 1.78 -8.12
CA PRO A 51 -9.91 1.48 -6.77
C PRO A 51 -9.21 0.27 -6.14
N TYR A 52 -8.57 -0.59 -6.94
CA TYR A 52 -7.87 -1.76 -6.41
C TYR A 52 -6.49 -1.39 -5.86
N THR A 53 -5.75 -0.53 -6.57
CA THR A 53 -4.40 -0.11 -6.14
C THR A 53 -4.38 1.21 -5.36
N GLY A 54 -5.40 2.03 -5.55
CA GLY A 54 -5.51 3.38 -5.01
C GLY A 54 -4.77 4.44 -5.85
N ASN A 55 -4.19 4.06 -7.00
CA ASN A 55 -3.36 4.97 -7.79
C ASN A 55 -4.20 5.81 -8.76
N PHE A 56 -3.72 7.03 -8.99
CA PHE A 56 -4.10 7.85 -10.14
C PHE A 56 -3.12 7.59 -11.29
N ARG A 57 -3.61 7.42 -12.53
CA ARG A 57 -2.78 7.01 -13.69
C ARG A 57 -1.76 8.04 -14.17
N CYS A 58 -2.03 9.32 -13.96
CA CYS A 58 -1.19 10.42 -14.42
C CYS A 58 -0.49 11.11 -13.26
N THR A 59 0.67 11.71 -13.56
CA THR A 59 1.39 12.53 -12.59
C THR A 59 0.56 13.74 -12.17
N VAL A 60 0.79 14.17 -10.93
CA VAL A 60 0.10 15.29 -10.28
C VAL A 60 1.15 16.32 -9.88
N LYS A 61 0.88 17.61 -10.10
CA LYS A 61 1.92 18.64 -10.02
C LYS A 61 2.14 19.19 -8.62
N THR A 62 1.13 19.15 -7.76
CA THR A 62 1.18 19.78 -6.43
C THR A 62 0.57 18.90 -5.35
N GLY A 63 0.94 19.16 -4.09
CA GLY A 63 0.33 18.49 -2.94
C GLY A 63 -1.16 18.83 -2.83
N GLU A 64 -1.52 20.10 -3.07
CA GLU A 64 -2.91 20.60 -3.07
C GLU A 64 -3.78 19.84 -4.08
N GLU A 65 -3.33 19.72 -5.34
CA GLU A 65 -4.05 18.98 -6.38
C GLU A 65 -4.22 17.50 -6.01
N CYS A 66 -3.17 16.87 -5.46
CA CYS A 66 -3.27 15.48 -5.03
C CYS A 66 -4.28 15.31 -3.88
N PHE A 67 -4.26 16.19 -2.90
CA PHE A 67 -5.18 16.08 -1.77
C PHE A 67 -6.65 16.26 -2.19
N GLN A 68 -6.92 17.19 -3.11
CA GLN A 68 -8.25 17.36 -3.71
C GLN A 68 -8.72 16.09 -4.44
N LEU A 69 -7.85 15.46 -5.23
CA LEU A 69 -8.14 14.19 -5.90
C LEU A 69 -8.42 13.07 -4.90
N CYS A 70 -7.62 12.94 -3.85
CA CYS A 70 -7.82 11.97 -2.78
C CYS A 70 -9.16 12.14 -2.05
N GLN A 71 -9.55 13.38 -1.75
CA GLN A 71 -10.82 13.68 -1.07
C GLN A 71 -12.04 13.26 -1.90
N GLN A 72 -11.96 13.35 -3.23
CA GLN A 72 -13.01 12.84 -4.13
C GLN A 72 -13.17 11.31 -4.05
N GLN A 73 -12.14 10.59 -3.59
CA GLN A 73 -12.13 9.14 -3.42
C GLN A 73 -12.30 8.69 -1.96
N GLY A 74 -12.57 9.63 -1.03
CA GLY A 74 -12.80 9.33 0.38
C GLY A 74 -11.54 9.23 1.25
N CYS A 75 -10.38 9.65 0.75
CA CYS A 75 -9.17 9.78 1.56
C CYS A 75 -9.04 11.20 2.12
N PHE A 76 -8.99 11.33 3.45
CA PHE A 76 -8.93 12.63 4.15
C PHE A 76 -7.66 12.82 4.98
N GLU A 77 -6.89 11.75 5.20
CA GLU A 77 -5.65 11.82 5.98
C GLU A 77 -4.46 12.05 5.05
N TRP A 78 -3.56 12.95 5.43
CA TRP A 78 -2.34 13.21 4.67
C TRP A 78 -1.18 12.40 5.24
N SER A 79 -0.52 11.59 4.41
CA SER A 79 0.60 10.78 4.89
C SER A 79 1.82 11.62 5.26
N PHE A 80 2.46 11.32 6.39
CA PHE A 80 3.72 11.94 6.79
C PHE A 80 4.89 11.64 5.84
N ILE A 81 4.81 10.58 5.02
CA ILE A 81 5.85 10.27 4.01
C ILE A 81 5.71 11.15 2.76
N SER A 82 4.60 11.86 2.64
CA SER A 82 4.49 12.99 1.72
C SER A 82 5.26 14.15 2.37
N PHE A 83 6.53 14.33 1.99
CA PHE A 83 7.44 15.40 2.46
C PHE A 83 7.06 16.86 2.05
N MET A 84 5.78 17.22 2.12
CA MET A 84 5.22 18.56 1.98
C MET A 84 3.82 18.60 2.61
N ALA A 85 3.30 19.79 2.88
CA ALA A 85 1.92 19.94 3.35
C ALA A 85 0.90 19.55 2.27
N SER A 86 -0.29 19.11 2.67
CA SER A 86 -1.41 18.82 1.76
C SER A 86 -1.93 20.06 1.03
N THR A 87 -1.61 21.26 1.50
CA THR A 87 -1.95 22.55 0.89
C THR A 87 -0.81 23.12 0.05
N ASP A 88 0.29 22.38 -0.12
CA ASP A 88 1.46 22.86 -0.83
C ASP A 88 1.21 23.02 -2.33
N ARG A 89 1.50 24.22 -2.85
CA ARG A 89 1.30 24.62 -4.25
C ARG A 89 2.57 24.58 -5.10
N ILE A 90 3.69 24.16 -4.53
CA ILE A 90 4.96 24.07 -5.26
C ILE A 90 4.86 22.95 -6.30
N VAL A 91 5.11 23.31 -7.55
CA VAL A 91 5.11 22.36 -8.67
C VAL A 91 6.30 21.41 -8.54
N ARG A 92 6.04 20.11 -8.59
CA ARG A 92 7.07 19.07 -8.68
C ARG A 92 6.75 18.15 -9.84
N GLU A 93 7.78 17.87 -10.62
CA GLU A 93 7.68 16.88 -11.70
C GLU A 93 7.80 15.47 -11.15
N ASN A 94 7.31 14.48 -11.91
CA ASN A 94 7.49 13.07 -11.60
C ASN A 94 6.95 12.65 -10.23
N HIS A 95 5.86 13.28 -9.77
CA HIS A 95 5.15 12.85 -8.56
C HIS A 95 3.80 12.23 -8.92
N ARG A 96 3.42 11.22 -8.14
CA ARG A 96 2.12 10.56 -8.21
C ARG A 96 1.28 10.88 -6.99
N CYS A 97 -0.03 10.84 -7.20
CA CYS A 97 -1.01 10.80 -6.14
C CYS A 97 -1.54 9.38 -5.94
N ARG A 98 -1.85 9.02 -4.69
CA ARG A 98 -2.49 7.75 -4.35
C ARG A 98 -3.42 7.93 -3.14
N CYS A 99 -4.66 7.47 -3.25
CA CYS A 99 -5.58 7.31 -2.12
C CYS A 99 -5.62 5.83 -1.75
N ASN A 100 -5.13 5.46 -0.56
CA ASN A 100 -5.16 4.05 -0.12
C ASN A 100 -6.56 3.69 0.42
N PRO A 101 -7.32 2.80 -0.26
CA PRO A 101 -8.70 2.49 0.12
C PRO A 101 -8.81 1.78 1.48
N GLY A 102 -7.75 1.09 1.93
CA GLY A 102 -7.77 0.38 3.20
C GLY A 102 -7.54 1.28 4.42
N THR A 103 -6.99 2.48 4.22
CA THR A 103 -6.57 3.34 5.35
C THR A 103 -7.10 4.77 5.26
N SER A 104 -7.76 5.16 4.16
CA SER A 104 -8.19 6.56 3.92
C SER A 104 -7.05 7.59 3.93
N ILE A 105 -5.82 7.14 3.64
CA ILE A 105 -4.60 7.96 3.64
C ILE A 105 -4.24 8.33 2.20
N CYS A 106 -3.96 9.60 1.98
CA CYS A 106 -3.44 10.18 0.75
C CYS A 106 -1.90 10.24 0.76
N PHE A 107 -1.31 9.87 -0.37
CA PHE A 107 0.13 9.86 -0.58
C PHE A 107 0.48 10.70 -1.81
N TYR A 108 1.47 11.58 -1.65
CA TYR A 108 2.09 12.33 -2.74
C TYR A 108 3.58 12.03 -2.75
N THR A 109 4.01 11.22 -3.71
CA THR A 109 5.34 10.59 -3.71
C THR A 109 6.01 10.66 -5.07
N TYR A 110 7.33 10.68 -5.08
CA TYR A 110 8.12 10.61 -6.30
C TYR A 110 7.91 9.27 -7.03
N ILE A 111 7.84 9.33 -8.36
CA ILE A 111 7.73 8.18 -9.25
C ILE A 111 9.13 7.82 -9.72
N PRO A 112 9.65 6.61 -9.47
CA PRO A 112 10.94 6.17 -10.02
C PRO A 112 10.95 6.17 -11.56
N TYR A 113 12.11 6.37 -12.19
CA TYR A 113 12.22 6.48 -13.66
C TYR A 113 11.61 5.28 -14.40
N TYR A 114 11.81 4.07 -13.88
CA TYR A 114 11.29 2.84 -14.47
C TYR A 114 9.77 2.68 -14.34
N ASN A 115 9.05 3.58 -13.66
CA ASN A 115 7.59 3.61 -13.63
C ASN A 115 7.00 4.77 -14.48
N ARG A 116 7.80 5.45 -15.32
CA ARG A 116 7.34 6.55 -16.19
C ARG A 116 7.17 6.04 -17.61
N ASP A 117 6.12 6.48 -18.32
CA ASP A 117 5.90 6.13 -19.73
C ASP A 117 6.41 7.17 -20.74
N TYR A 118 7.09 8.21 -20.23
CA TYR A 118 7.38 9.45 -20.97
C TYR A 118 8.85 9.88 -20.91
N GLU A 119 9.74 8.95 -20.53
CA GLU A 119 11.20 9.13 -20.48
C GLU A 119 11.92 8.19 -21.45
#